data_AF-E8ZF14-F1
#
_entry.id   AF-E8ZF14-F1
#
_cell.length_a   1.000
_cell.length_b   1.000
_cell.length_c   1.000
_cell.angle_alpha   90.00
_cell.angle_beta   90.00
_cell.angle_gamma   90.00
#
_symmetry.space_group_name_H-M   'P 1'
#
loop_
_entity.id
_entity.type
_entity.pdbx_description
1 polymer ?
#
loop_
_entity_poly.entity_id
_entity_poly.type
_entity_poly.pdbx_seq_one_letter_code
_entity_poly.pdbx_strand_id
1 'polypeptide(L)'
;PYLQIFGQIPLDEIDEARVNCSVHPLLLEGSPSCPNLYANWLVILLLVTFLLVTNVLLMNLLIAMFSYTFQVVQGNADMFWKFQRYHLIVEYHERPALAPPFILLS
;
A
#
# COMPACT_ATOMS: atom_id res chain seq x y z
N PRO A 1 1.58 11.37 7.38
CA PRO A 1 0.41 11.31 6.47
C PRO A 1 0.18 9.94 5.78
N TYR A 2 1.21 9.15 5.44
CA TYR A 2 1.01 7.82 4.82
C TYR A 2 0.17 6.89 5.70
N LEU A 3 0.47 6.83 7.00
CA LEU A 3 -0.29 6.02 7.97
C LEU A 3 -1.75 6.48 8.15
N GLN A 4 -2.07 7.74 7.81
CA GLN A 4 -3.45 8.25 7.86
C GLN A 4 -4.35 7.60 6.80
N ILE A 5 -3.76 7.08 5.71
CA ILE A 5 -4.47 6.31 4.69
C ILE A 5 -4.93 4.95 5.24
N PHE A 6 -4.21 4.42 6.23
CA PHE A 6 -4.53 3.16 6.89
C PHE A 6 -5.36 3.37 8.18
N GLY A 7 -5.87 4.58 8.41
CA GLY A 7 -6.71 4.91 9.56
C GLY A 7 -5.97 5.28 10.85
N GLN A 8 -4.63 5.37 10.82
CA GLN A 8 -3.85 5.87 11.95
C GLN A 8 -3.73 7.40 11.86
N ILE A 9 -4.66 8.09 12.52
CA ILE A 9 -4.69 9.55 12.60
C ILE A 9 -4.30 9.96 14.03
N PRO A 10 -3.11 10.57 14.24
CA PRO A 10 -2.73 11.10 15.55
C PRO A 10 -3.55 12.36 15.85
N LEU A 11 -4.79 12.16 16.30
CA LEU A 11 -5.72 13.25 16.63
C LEU A 11 -5.21 14.09 17.81
N ASP A 12 -4.51 13.47 18.75
CA ASP A 12 -3.98 14.13 19.95
C ASP A 12 -2.85 15.15 19.65
N GLU A 13 -2.22 15.08 18.47
CA GLU A 13 -1.20 16.05 18.02
C GLU A 13 -1.80 17.21 17.21
N ILE A 14 -3.02 17.03 16.69
CA ILE A 14 -3.69 17.97 15.77
C ILE A 14 -4.77 18.77 16.54
N ASP A 15 -5.44 18.13 17.49
CA ASP A 15 -6.48 18.77 18.30
C ASP A 15 -5.88 19.38 19.57
N GLU A 16 -5.80 20.70 19.55
CA GLU A 16 -5.16 21.54 20.57
C GLU A 16 -5.95 21.56 21.89
N ALA A 17 -7.21 21.13 21.89
CA ALA A 17 -8.10 21.15 23.06
C ALA A 17 -7.59 20.35 24.27
N ARG A 18 -6.56 19.50 24.10
CA ARG A 18 -5.95 18.72 25.19
C ARG A 18 -4.59 19.21 25.68
N VAL A 19 -3.90 20.08 24.95
CA VAL A 19 -2.51 20.43 25.28
C VAL A 19 -2.44 21.88 25.76
N ASN A 20 -2.49 22.05 27.07
CA ASN A 20 -2.30 23.34 27.74
C ASN A 20 -0.80 23.74 27.67
N CYS A 21 -0.31 24.07 26.47
CA CYS A 21 1.08 24.44 26.19
C CYS A 21 1.55 25.72 26.94
N SER A 22 0.64 26.39 27.64
CA SER A 22 0.89 27.59 28.43
C SER A 22 1.52 27.33 29.80
N VAL A 23 1.52 26.09 30.33
CA VAL A 23 1.84 25.86 31.75
C VAL A 23 3.28 25.40 32.00
N HIS A 24 3.95 24.67 31.10
CA HIS A 24 5.32 24.15 31.34
C HIS A 24 6.26 24.29 30.13
N PRO A 25 7.08 25.36 30.06
CA PRO A 25 8.03 25.58 28.96
C PRO A 25 9.33 24.75 29.03
N LEU A 26 9.52 23.89 30.04
CA LEU A 26 10.87 23.46 30.46
C LEU A 26 11.04 21.96 30.73
N LEU A 27 10.20 21.08 30.19
CA LEU A 27 10.49 19.65 30.22
C LEU A 27 10.41 19.02 28.84
N LEU A 28 11.62 18.80 28.30
CA LEU A 28 12.08 17.68 27.47
C LEU A 28 12.70 18.16 26.15
N GLU A 29 14.04 18.08 26.09
CA GLU A 29 14.79 18.03 24.82
C GLU A 29 14.22 16.89 23.97
N GLY A 30 13.41 17.23 22.97
CA GLY A 30 12.73 16.26 22.10
C GLY A 30 11.20 16.35 22.09
N SER A 31 10.59 17.30 22.80
CA SER A 31 9.15 17.56 22.68
C SER A 31 8.83 18.29 21.35
N PRO A 32 7.79 17.87 20.61
CA PRO A 32 7.39 18.57 19.38
C PRO A 32 6.96 19.99 19.72
N SER A 33 7.47 20.96 18.97
CA SER A 33 7.11 22.38 19.10
C SER A 33 5.60 22.54 19.17
N CYS A 34 5.09 23.27 20.17
CA CYS A 34 3.66 23.48 20.34
C CYS A 34 3.03 23.97 19.02
N PRO A 35 1.92 23.35 18.56
CA PRO A 35 1.28 23.73 17.31
C PRO A 35 0.75 25.17 17.38
N ASN A 36 0.90 25.92 16.29
CA ASN A 36 0.40 27.31 16.21
C ASN A 36 -1.12 27.33 15.99
N LEU A 37 -1.86 27.83 16.98
CA LEU A 37 -3.34 27.93 17.00
C LEU A 37 -3.93 28.74 15.83
N TYR A 38 -3.15 29.67 15.25
CA TYR A 38 -3.61 30.57 14.17
C TYR A 38 -4.07 29.84 12.90
N ALA A 39 -3.50 28.66 12.59
CA ALA A 39 -3.77 27.95 11.35
C ALA A 39 -4.40 26.56 11.55
N ASN A 40 -4.86 26.21 12.76
CA ASN A 40 -5.36 24.86 13.06
C ASN A 40 -6.59 24.48 12.21
N TRP A 41 -7.54 25.40 12.00
CA TRP A 41 -8.66 25.22 11.03
C TRP A 41 -8.14 24.67 9.70
N LEU A 42 -7.09 25.28 9.14
CA LEU A 42 -6.61 24.96 7.80
C LEU A 42 -6.05 23.54 7.77
N VAL A 43 -5.33 23.14 8.82
CA VAL A 43 -4.83 21.78 8.99
C VAL A 43 -5.97 20.77 9.03
N ILE A 44 -7.04 21.05 9.78
CA ILE A 44 -8.23 20.19 9.87
C ILE A 44 -8.93 20.07 8.51
N LEU A 45 -9.15 21.19 7.80
CA LEU A 45 -9.74 21.16 6.45
C LEU A 45 -8.89 20.37 5.45
N LEU A 46 -7.57 20.54 5.49
CA LEU A 46 -6.65 19.82 4.63
C LEU A 46 -6.64 18.33 4.97
N LEU A 47 -6.70 17.96 6.25
CA LEU A 47 -6.82 16.57 6.70
C LEU A 47 -8.10 15.91 6.18
N VAL A 48 -9.26 16.57 6.32
CA VAL A 48 -10.54 16.03 5.83
C VAL A 48 -10.50 15.85 4.31
N THR A 49 -10.00 16.86 3.59
CA THR A 49 -9.88 16.79 2.12
C THR A 49 -8.92 15.68 1.69
N PHE A 50 -7.77 15.56 2.37
CA PHE A 50 -6.78 14.52 2.11
C PHE A 50 -7.34 13.12 2.34
N LEU A 51 -8.08 12.90 3.44
CA LEU A 51 -8.73 11.64 3.75
C LEU A 51 -9.80 11.29 2.71
N LEU A 52 -10.60 12.26 2.27
CA LEU A 52 -11.64 12.04 1.24
C LEU A 52 -11.01 11.65 -0.11
N VAL A 53 -10.02 12.43 -0.58
CA VAL A 53 -9.37 12.15 -1.86
C VAL A 53 -8.64 10.80 -1.82
N THR A 54 -7.95 10.48 -0.73
CA THR A 54 -7.14 9.26 -0.68
C THR A 54 -7.97 8.00 -0.44
N ASN A 55 -8.88 8.04 0.53
CA ASN A 55 -9.66 6.84 0.88
C ASN A 55 -10.86 6.62 -0.03
N VAL A 56 -11.50 7.68 -0.54
CA VAL A 56 -12.70 7.54 -1.37
C VAL A 56 -12.37 7.61 -2.86
N LEU A 57 -11.52 8.54 -3.30
CA LEU A 57 -11.27 8.70 -4.73
C LEU A 57 -10.14 7.77 -5.22
N LEU A 58 -8.96 7.83 -4.62
CA LEU A 58 -7.79 7.06 -5.06
C LEU A 58 -7.98 5.54 -4.90
N MET A 59 -8.51 5.06 -3.78
CA MET A 59 -8.77 3.62 -3.59
C MET A 59 -9.80 3.07 -4.59
N ASN A 60 -10.91 3.78 -4.81
CA ASN A 60 -11.93 3.34 -5.77
C ASN A 60 -11.41 3.36 -7.21
N LEU A 61 -10.62 4.36 -7.59
CA LEU A 61 -9.98 4.40 -8.90
C LEU A 61 -8.92 3.32 -9.06
N LEU A 62 -8.13 3.02 -8.02
CA LEU A 62 -7.12 1.97 -8.07
C LEU A 62 -7.77 0.59 -8.26
N ILE A 63 -8.86 0.32 -7.54
CA ILE A 63 -9.65 -0.92 -7.71
C ILE A 63 -10.19 -0.99 -9.16
N ALA A 64 -10.71 0.13 -9.70
CA ALA A 64 -11.20 0.18 -11.07
C ALA A 64 -10.08 -0.08 -12.11
N MET A 65 -8.90 0.51 -11.93
CA MET A 65 -7.74 0.27 -12.79
C MET A 65 -7.26 -1.17 -12.71
N PHE A 66 -7.17 -1.74 -11.51
CA PHE A 66 -6.81 -3.16 -11.35
C PHE A 66 -7.85 -4.08 -11.98
N SER A 67 -9.15 -3.79 -11.84
CA SER A 67 -10.21 -4.56 -12.50
C SER A 67 -10.10 -4.49 -14.03
N TYR A 68 -9.91 -3.29 -14.58
CA TYR A 68 -9.75 -3.08 -16.01
C TYR A 68 -8.50 -3.78 -16.57
N THR A 69 -7.34 -3.56 -15.93
CA THR A 69 -6.08 -4.20 -16.36
C THR A 69 -6.11 -5.71 -16.17
N PHE A 70 -6.73 -6.22 -15.10
CA PHE A 70 -6.90 -7.66 -14.90
C PHE A 70 -7.69 -8.28 -16.05
N GLN A 71 -8.80 -7.68 -16.47
CA GLN A 71 -9.58 -8.20 -17.61
C GLN A 71 -8.79 -8.18 -18.93
N VAL A 72 -8.04 -7.10 -19.19
CA VAL A 72 -7.22 -6.96 -20.41
C VAL A 72 -6.03 -7.94 -20.40
N VAL A 73 -5.38 -8.11 -19.25
CA VAL A 73 -4.18 -8.96 -19.11
C VAL A 73 -4.54 -10.44 -19.01
N GLN A 74 -5.66 -10.80 -18.38
CA GLN A 74 -6.06 -12.20 -18.20
C GLN A 74 -6.30 -12.93 -19.53
N GLY A 75 -6.88 -12.25 -20.54
CA GLY A 75 -7.05 -12.84 -21.86
C GLY A 75 -5.74 -13.22 -22.55
N ASN A 76 -4.71 -12.38 -22.40
CA ASN A 76 -3.38 -12.63 -22.97
C ASN A 76 -2.55 -13.60 -22.11
N ALA A 77 -2.70 -13.52 -20.78
CA ALA A 77 -2.01 -14.38 -19.84
C ALA A 77 -2.47 -15.84 -19.95
N ASP A 78 -3.75 -16.11 -20.23
CA ASP A 78 -4.25 -17.46 -20.44
C ASP A 78 -3.66 -18.13 -21.68
N MET A 79 -3.49 -17.38 -22.78
CA MET A 79 -2.83 -17.89 -23.98
C MET A 79 -1.34 -18.15 -23.72
N PHE A 80 -0.66 -17.20 -23.07
CA PHE A 80 0.76 -17.34 -22.71
C PHE A 80 0.99 -18.53 -21.76
N TRP A 81 0.14 -18.69 -20.75
CA TRP A 81 0.20 -19.82 -19.80
C TRP A 81 0.03 -21.16 -20.51
N LYS A 82 -0.93 -21.28 -21.43
CA LYS A 82 -1.13 -22.50 -22.22
C LYS A 82 0.07 -22.83 -23.10
N PHE A 83 0.70 -21.82 -23.71
CA PHE A 83 1.92 -22.01 -24.50
C PHE A 83 3.12 -22.43 -23.64
N GLN A 84 3.36 -21.73 -22.53
CA GLN A 84 4.42 -22.08 -21.57
C GLN A 84 4.22 -23.48 -21.00
N ARG A 85 2.98 -23.85 -20.68
CA ARG A 85 2.64 -25.20 -20.23
C ARG A 85 2.98 -26.26 -21.28
N TYR A 86 2.68 -26.02 -22.56
CA TYR A 86 3.04 -26.96 -23.63
C TYR A 86 4.56 -27.13 -23.72
N HIS A 87 5.31 -26.03 -23.73
CA HIS A 87 6.78 -26.07 -23.77
C HIS A 87 7.35 -26.84 -22.57
N LEU A 88 6.82 -26.61 -21.37
CA LEU A 88 7.22 -27.33 -20.16
C LEU A 88 6.94 -28.84 -20.27
N ILE A 89 5.77 -29.24 -20.79
CA ILE A 89 5.43 -30.66 -20.96
C ILE A 89 6.38 -31.34 -21.97
N VAL A 90 6.71 -30.68 -23.09
CA VAL A 90 7.65 -31.21 -24.08
C VAL A 90 9.04 -31.37 -23.46
N GLU A 91 9.52 -30.36 -22.73
CA GLU A 91 10.81 -30.43 -22.05
C GLU A 91 10.87 -31.60 -21.06
N TYR A 92 9.82 -31.82 -20.26
CA TYR A 92 9.75 -32.95 -19.32
C TYR A 92 9.64 -34.32 -20.00
N HIS A 93 9.09 -34.39 -21.22
CA HIS A 93 9.01 -35.66 -21.97
C HIS A 93 10.37 -36.08 -22.53
N GLU A 94 11.24 -35.13 -22.90
CA GLU A 94 12.59 -35.43 -23.39
C GLU A 94 13.60 -35.69 -22.26
N ARG A 95 13.25 -35.33 -21.02
CA ARG A 95 14.08 -35.61 -19.84
C ARG A 95 13.92 -37.07 -19.42
N PRO A 96 15.00 -37.77 -19.02
CA PRO A 96 14.90 -39.11 -18.47
C PRO A 96 14.01 -39.09 -17.21
N ALA A 97 13.17 -40.12 -17.05
CA ALA A 97 12.10 -40.17 -16.05
C ALA A 97 12.57 -40.23 -14.57
N LEU A 98 13.88 -40.26 -14.33
CA LEU A 98 14.45 -40.33 -13.00
C LEU A 98 14.56 -38.94 -12.35
N ALA A 99 14.29 -38.89 -11.05
CA ALA A 99 14.46 -37.68 -10.25
C ALA A 99 15.89 -37.11 -10.41
N PRO A 100 16.08 -35.78 -10.33
CA PRO A 100 17.37 -35.12 -10.55
C PRO A 100 18.59 -35.77 -9.89
N PRO A 101 18.53 -36.36 -8.67
CA PRO A 101 19.70 -37.05 -8.10
C PRO A 101 20.08 -38.39 -8.77
N PHE A 102 19.21 -39.04 -9.57
CA PHE A 102 19.46 -40.35 -10.18
C PHE A 102 19.70 -40.30 -11.70
N ILE A 103 19.85 -39.11 -12.29
CA ILE A 103 19.98 -38.89 -13.73
C ILE A 103 21.29 -39.43 -14.34
N LEU A 104 22.26 -39.79 -13.50
CA LEU A 104 23.55 -40.39 -13.90
C LEU A 104 23.46 -41.91 -14.17
N LEU A 105 22.34 -42.55 -13.78
CA LEU A 105 22.08 -43.98 -13.96
C LEU A 105 21.16 -44.28 -15.17
N SER A 106 20.64 -43.24 -15.83
CA SER A 106 19.88 -43.31 -17.09
C SER A 106 20.77 -43.00 -18.28
#